data_AF-A0A929C8I6-F1
#
_entry.id   AF-A0A929C8I6-F1
#
_cell.length_a   1.000
_cell.length_b   1.000
_cell.length_c   1.000
_cell.angle_alpha   90.00
_cell.angle_beta   90.00
_cell.angle_gamma   90.00
#
_symmetry.space_group_name_H-M   'P 1'
#
loop_
_entity.id
_entity.type
_entity.pdbx_description
1 polymer ?
#
loop_
_entity_poly.entity_id
_entity_poly.type
_entity_poly.pdbx_seq_one_letter_code
_entity_poly.pdbx_strand_id
1 'polypeptide(L)'
;MKKFYVLFIGILFCSFLNAQQVARDKVIVEIATGCWCPYCPGAAMGADDLVANGHDVAIIEYHNGDPYANTASNYRNGSYYNVSGYPTAKFDGTLTVVGGSNTQSMYPQYLPRYNQRIAVNSSFTIDVQGVTYGLIDFEANITVEKVSTSSASNIKLHLVLTESNIEYNWQGMSELNFVERLMTPNHLGTSIDFSGGNTQQVILNFNLEDDWVYENCEVVVFMQNNTTKEILQGTKLSLMDFVPAYDYDAAIIDISNVPEDNCSGTIAPIVTLRNNADSDLVQIDFNYYANEGTVETYSWTGNIAFLETEEVELPAVNFTLAENNTVVVYTTNPNGNPDQYPANDTITQSFGEEMLTSSPVKLILRLDNHPEETTWEVRDFDDQIIYSGGPYSQAGQNINETFDIATPGCYTFSLYDSGGNGLGIPGFYMLYYGSSSVIMQGTTFGYQVSTQFQVEWVGIEETVTEESMEIYPNPFNNFTKISFNLADSKKVSLDVFNIIGEIVYSVNERYYEPGNHTIQLEGGNLSNGIYLIKLSLGDRILTEKVTVNK
;
A
#
# COMPACT_ATOMS: atom_id res chain seq x y z
N MET A 1 28.27 -1.21 22.87
CA MET A 1 28.49 -2.25 23.90
C MET A 1 28.52 -1.65 25.31
N LYS A 2 27.43 -1.03 25.77
CA LYS A 2 27.23 -0.85 27.21
C LYS A 2 26.62 -2.15 27.71
N LYS A 3 27.27 -2.74 28.70
CA LYS A 3 26.77 -3.91 29.42
C LYS A 3 25.43 -3.51 30.01
N PHE A 4 24.36 -4.18 29.60
CA PHE A 4 23.10 -4.15 30.32
C PHE A 4 23.40 -4.48 31.77
N TYR A 5 23.29 -3.48 32.64
CA TYR A 5 22.94 -3.77 34.03
C TYR A 5 21.46 -4.10 33.98
N VAL A 6 21.14 -5.32 33.56
CA VAL A 6 19.94 -6.00 34.02
C VAL A 6 20.01 -5.87 35.53
N LEU A 7 19.18 -5.01 36.10
CA LEU A 7 18.99 -4.98 37.54
C LEU A 7 18.31 -6.32 37.85
N PHE A 8 19.12 -7.35 38.06
CA PHE A 8 18.71 -8.55 38.77
C PHE A 8 18.30 -8.04 40.15
N ILE A 9 17.02 -7.69 40.31
CA ILE A 9 16.34 -7.86 41.59
C ILE A 9 16.21 -9.37 41.73
N GLY A 10 17.36 -10.03 41.95
CA GLY A 10 17.40 -11.32 42.58
C GLY A 10 16.91 -11.07 43.99
N ILE A 11 15.60 -11.17 44.19
CA ILE A 11 15.08 -11.43 45.52
C ILE A 11 15.68 -12.77 45.90
N LEU A 12 16.80 -12.71 46.63
CA LEU A 12 17.44 -13.87 47.20
C LEU A 12 16.53 -14.33 48.35
N PHE A 13 15.40 -14.94 48.00
CA PHE A 13 14.57 -15.69 48.92
C PHE A 13 15.36 -16.94 49.30
N CYS A 14 16.23 -16.79 50.29
CA CYS A 14 16.66 -17.91 51.09
C CYS A 14 15.46 -18.31 51.97
N SER A 15 14.47 -18.93 51.36
CA SER A 15 13.37 -19.59 52.04
C SER A 15 13.44 -21.05 51.70
N PHE A 16 13.53 -21.87 52.74
CA PHE A 16 13.19 -23.28 52.72
C PHE A 16 11.99 -23.51 51.80
N LEU A 17 12.21 -24.17 50.65
CA LEU A 17 11.18 -24.60 49.72
C LEU A 17 10.25 -25.59 50.43
N ASN A 18 9.16 -25.10 51.01
CA ASN A 18 7.96 -25.91 51.06
C ASN A 18 7.40 -25.89 49.63
N ALA A 19 7.47 -27.02 48.94
CA ALA A 19 6.86 -27.23 47.63
C ALA A 19 5.33 -27.07 47.76
N GLN A 20 4.84 -25.84 47.67
CA GLN A 20 3.44 -25.50 47.84
C GLN A 20 2.89 -24.98 46.52
N GLN A 21 1.71 -25.46 46.14
CA GLN A 21 0.98 -24.94 45.01
C GLN A 21 0.67 -23.44 45.22
N VAL A 22 0.62 -22.70 44.12
CA VAL A 22 0.31 -21.27 44.08
C VAL A 22 -1.13 -21.05 43.64
N ALA A 23 -1.68 -19.86 43.90
CA ALA A 23 -2.96 -19.49 43.29
C ALA A 23 -2.84 -19.46 41.76
N ARG A 24 -3.95 -19.69 41.08
CA ARG A 24 -4.06 -19.43 39.64
C ARG A 24 -4.05 -17.91 39.43
N ASP A 25 -3.32 -17.45 38.42
CA ASP A 25 -3.27 -16.03 38.08
C ASP A 25 -4.56 -15.64 37.33
N LYS A 26 -4.82 -16.27 36.18
CA LYS A 26 -6.07 -16.06 35.42
C LYS A 26 -6.79 -17.38 35.13
N VAL A 27 -8.13 -17.34 35.14
CA VAL A 27 -8.96 -18.37 34.51
C VAL A 27 -9.05 -18.07 33.03
N ILE A 28 -8.60 -19.00 32.20
CA ILE A 28 -8.68 -18.84 30.75
C ILE A 28 -10.08 -19.26 30.29
N VAL A 29 -10.77 -18.37 29.58
CA VAL A 29 -12.11 -18.63 29.05
C VAL A 29 -12.05 -18.61 27.53
N GLU A 30 -12.17 -19.78 26.94
CA GLU A 30 -12.14 -19.95 25.48
C GLU A 30 -13.57 -20.09 24.97
N ILE A 31 -13.99 -19.21 24.07
CA ILE A 31 -15.37 -19.15 23.56
C ILE A 31 -15.37 -19.43 22.06
N ALA A 32 -15.98 -20.54 21.66
CA ALA A 32 -16.30 -20.81 20.26
C ALA A 32 -17.47 -19.90 19.85
N THR A 33 -17.28 -19.04 18.87
CA THR A 33 -18.26 -18.02 18.45
C THR A 33 -18.30 -17.81 16.93
N GLY A 34 -19.15 -16.89 16.47
CA GLY A 34 -19.11 -16.36 15.12
C GLY A 34 -20.17 -15.26 14.89
N CYS A 35 -19.87 -14.29 14.03
CA CYS A 35 -20.73 -13.11 13.81
C CYS A 35 -22.12 -13.46 13.21
N TRP A 36 -22.24 -14.63 12.59
CA TRP A 36 -23.51 -15.14 12.04
C TRP A 36 -24.43 -15.79 13.09
N CYS A 37 -23.92 -16.06 14.29
CA CYS A 37 -24.61 -16.86 15.30
C CYS A 37 -25.55 -16.00 16.16
N PRO A 38 -26.88 -16.22 16.11
CA PRO A 38 -27.85 -15.36 16.80
C PRO A 38 -27.82 -15.47 18.33
N TYR A 39 -27.19 -16.50 18.88
CA TYR A 39 -27.06 -16.70 20.33
C TYR A 39 -25.70 -16.28 20.88
N CYS A 40 -24.74 -15.96 20.02
CA CYS A 40 -23.39 -15.62 20.40
C CYS A 40 -23.24 -14.25 21.08
N PRO A 41 -24.11 -13.24 20.83
CA PRO A 41 -24.08 -11.99 21.60
C PRO A 41 -24.11 -12.17 23.11
N GLY A 42 -24.90 -13.12 23.61
CA GLY A 42 -24.98 -13.41 25.04
C GLY A 42 -23.68 -13.93 25.64
N ALA A 43 -22.90 -14.68 24.86
CA ALA A 43 -21.59 -15.16 25.29
C ALA A 43 -20.57 -14.02 25.33
N ALA A 44 -20.54 -13.17 24.29
CA ALA A 44 -19.70 -11.97 24.25
C ALA A 44 -20.00 -11.04 25.43
N MET A 45 -21.27 -10.69 25.66
CA MET A 45 -21.69 -9.91 26.84
C MET A 45 -21.29 -10.59 28.17
N GLY A 46 -21.32 -11.92 28.22
CA GLY A 46 -20.91 -12.67 29.42
C GLY A 46 -19.41 -12.61 29.67
N ALA A 47 -18.59 -12.56 28.61
CA ALA A 47 -17.16 -12.34 28.70
C ALA A 47 -16.84 -10.91 29.12
N ASP A 48 -17.46 -9.92 28.49
CA ASP A 48 -17.34 -8.50 28.85
C ASP A 48 -17.70 -8.28 30.32
N ASP A 49 -18.81 -8.87 30.78
CA ASP A 49 -19.23 -8.77 32.18
C ASP A 49 -18.22 -9.40 33.15
N LEU A 50 -17.54 -10.50 32.78
CA LEU A 50 -16.49 -11.06 33.63
C LEU A 50 -15.36 -10.05 33.83
N VAL A 51 -14.92 -9.40 32.75
CA VAL A 51 -13.86 -8.37 32.80
C VAL A 51 -14.34 -7.12 33.54
N ALA A 52 -15.53 -6.61 33.21
CA ALA A 52 -16.09 -5.40 33.82
C ALA A 52 -16.38 -5.54 35.32
N ASN A 53 -16.66 -6.76 35.80
CA ASN A 53 -16.82 -7.05 37.23
C ASN A 53 -15.48 -7.34 37.95
N GLY A 54 -14.33 -7.16 37.28
CA GLY A 54 -13.00 -7.25 37.87
C GLY A 54 -12.54 -8.68 38.19
N HIS A 55 -13.06 -9.68 37.47
CA HIS A 55 -12.61 -11.06 37.65
C HIS A 55 -11.25 -11.30 36.99
N ASP A 56 -10.46 -12.19 37.59
CA ASP A 56 -9.15 -12.59 37.09
C ASP A 56 -9.29 -13.59 35.93
N VAL A 57 -9.67 -13.06 34.76
CA VAL A 57 -9.88 -13.83 33.53
C VAL A 57 -8.98 -13.36 32.40
N ALA A 58 -8.68 -14.28 31.49
CA ALA A 58 -8.23 -13.95 30.14
C ALA A 58 -9.18 -14.64 29.16
N ILE A 59 -9.82 -13.85 28.29
CA ILE A 59 -10.84 -14.31 27.36
C ILE A 59 -10.20 -14.49 25.99
N ILE A 60 -10.61 -15.54 25.28
CA ILE A 60 -10.24 -15.77 23.89
C ILE A 60 -11.49 -16.20 23.12
N GLU A 61 -11.89 -15.40 22.13
CA GLU A 61 -13.01 -15.72 21.24
C GLU A 61 -12.52 -16.31 19.92
N TYR A 62 -12.78 -17.60 19.75
CA TYR A 62 -12.44 -18.36 18.55
C TYR A 62 -13.60 -18.31 17.57
N HIS A 63 -13.48 -17.43 16.57
CA HIS A 63 -14.43 -17.25 15.49
C HIS A 63 -14.44 -18.37 14.44
N ASN A 64 -15.60 -18.73 13.92
CA ASN A 64 -15.74 -19.73 12.86
C ASN A 64 -16.67 -19.22 11.74
N GLY A 65 -16.30 -19.42 10.48
CA GLY A 65 -17.18 -19.15 9.34
C GLY A 65 -17.54 -17.68 9.12
N ASP A 66 -16.70 -16.76 9.57
CA ASP A 66 -16.82 -15.31 9.38
C ASP A 66 -15.42 -14.71 9.09
N PRO A 67 -15.29 -13.37 8.89
CA PRO A 67 -14.02 -12.74 8.56
C PRO A 67 -12.90 -12.91 9.59
N TYR A 68 -13.22 -13.23 10.84
CA TYR A 68 -12.23 -13.38 11.93
C TYR A 68 -11.86 -14.85 12.18
N ALA A 69 -12.42 -15.78 11.40
CA ALA A 69 -12.07 -17.19 11.50
C ALA A 69 -10.71 -17.47 10.83
N ASN A 70 -9.75 -17.96 11.61
CA ASN A 70 -8.43 -18.34 11.12
C ASN A 70 -8.13 -19.85 11.33
N THR A 71 -6.93 -20.30 10.98
CA THR A 71 -6.51 -21.71 11.16
C THR A 71 -6.53 -22.15 12.61
N ALA A 72 -6.09 -21.28 13.53
CA ALA A 72 -5.97 -21.60 14.94
C ALA A 72 -7.35 -21.71 15.61
N SER A 73 -8.21 -20.72 15.43
CA SER A 73 -9.60 -20.76 15.87
C SER A 73 -10.35 -21.99 15.34
N ASN A 74 -10.27 -22.26 14.04
CA ASN A 74 -10.93 -23.43 13.45
C ASN A 74 -10.40 -24.76 14.03
N TYR A 75 -9.10 -24.85 14.32
CA TYR A 75 -8.51 -26.00 14.98
C TYR A 75 -9.00 -26.16 16.43
N ARG A 76 -8.98 -25.07 17.21
CA ARG A 76 -9.42 -25.06 18.62
C ARG A 76 -10.88 -25.49 18.72
N ASN A 77 -11.75 -24.91 17.91
CA ASN A 77 -13.17 -25.25 17.85
C ASN A 77 -13.40 -26.69 17.35
N GLY A 78 -12.81 -27.05 16.20
CA GLY A 78 -13.03 -28.33 15.55
C GLY A 78 -12.21 -29.47 16.16
N SER A 79 -10.96 -29.60 15.76
CA SER A 79 -10.17 -30.80 16.07
C SER A 79 -9.77 -30.93 17.55
N TYR A 80 -9.57 -29.81 18.24
CA TYR A 80 -9.09 -29.85 19.62
C TYR A 80 -10.21 -30.10 20.63
N TYR A 81 -11.26 -29.28 20.57
CA TYR A 81 -12.40 -29.35 21.50
C TYR A 81 -13.62 -30.08 20.95
N ASN A 82 -13.74 -30.22 19.64
CA ASN A 82 -14.89 -30.82 18.97
C ASN A 82 -16.21 -30.19 19.44
N VAL A 83 -16.28 -28.86 19.40
CA VAL A 83 -17.49 -28.14 19.80
C VAL A 83 -18.65 -28.50 18.87
N SER A 84 -19.81 -28.80 19.47
CA SER A 84 -21.00 -29.26 18.75
C SER A 84 -22.00 -28.14 18.45
N GLY A 85 -21.71 -26.90 18.86
CA GLY A 85 -22.59 -25.75 18.68
C GLY A 85 -21.99 -24.44 19.16
N TYR A 86 -22.56 -23.34 18.68
CA TYR A 86 -22.12 -21.98 18.95
C TYR A 86 -23.25 -21.19 19.66
N PRO A 87 -22.95 -20.39 20.71
CA PRO A 87 -21.64 -20.29 21.35
C PRO A 87 -21.35 -21.50 22.27
N THR A 88 -20.07 -21.79 22.49
CA THR A 88 -19.62 -22.72 23.54
C THR A 88 -18.43 -22.12 24.29
N ALA A 89 -18.58 -21.86 25.59
CA ALA A 89 -17.52 -21.36 26.46
C ALA A 89 -16.88 -22.49 27.28
N LYS A 90 -15.55 -22.48 27.38
CA LYS A 90 -14.76 -23.43 28.16
C LYS A 90 -13.87 -22.69 29.15
N PHE A 91 -14.02 -23.03 30.43
CA PHE A 91 -13.24 -22.47 31.53
C PHE A 91 -12.09 -23.43 31.88
N ASP A 92 -10.86 -22.96 31.70
CA ASP A 92 -9.62 -23.73 31.75
C ASP A 92 -9.68 -25.06 30.99
N GLY A 93 -10.39 -25.07 29.86
CA GLY A 93 -10.61 -26.25 29.02
C GLY A 93 -11.41 -27.41 29.64
N THR A 94 -11.91 -27.28 30.89
CA THR A 94 -12.57 -28.37 31.62
C THR A 94 -14.08 -28.16 31.80
N LEU A 95 -14.50 -27.00 32.31
CA LEU A 95 -15.92 -26.70 32.53
C LEU A 95 -16.50 -26.07 31.28
N THR A 96 -17.64 -26.56 30.81
CA THR A 96 -18.27 -26.10 29.56
C THR A 96 -19.64 -25.48 29.82
N VAL A 97 -19.94 -24.41 29.09
CA VAL A 97 -21.28 -23.81 28.96
C VAL A 97 -21.61 -23.77 27.48
N VAL A 98 -22.71 -24.41 27.07
CA VAL A 98 -23.16 -24.47 25.67
C VAL A 98 -24.43 -23.64 25.53
N GLY A 99 -24.51 -22.89 24.43
CA GLY A 99 -25.63 -22.01 24.12
C GLY A 99 -25.44 -20.61 24.70
N GLY A 100 -26.27 -19.70 24.21
CA GLY A 100 -26.23 -18.29 24.57
C GLY A 100 -27.60 -17.64 24.45
N SER A 101 -27.60 -16.34 24.22
CA SER A 101 -28.81 -15.55 24.05
C SER A 101 -28.55 -14.44 23.05
N ASN A 102 -29.59 -13.95 22.40
CA ASN A 102 -29.48 -12.79 21.52
C ASN A 102 -29.44 -11.47 22.29
N THR A 103 -29.97 -11.44 23.52
CA THR A 103 -30.25 -10.18 24.26
C THR A 103 -29.89 -10.22 25.75
N GLN A 104 -29.41 -11.36 26.26
CA GLN A 104 -29.08 -11.53 27.68
C GLN A 104 -27.65 -12.02 27.85
N SER A 105 -26.92 -11.41 28.77
CA SER A 105 -25.59 -11.86 29.15
C SER A 105 -25.60 -13.27 29.74
N MET A 106 -24.58 -14.06 29.41
CA MET A 106 -24.31 -15.38 29.98
C MET A 106 -23.53 -15.33 31.31
N TYR A 107 -23.25 -14.14 31.84
CA TYR A 107 -22.54 -13.94 33.10
C TYR A 107 -23.07 -14.77 34.28
N PRO A 108 -24.40 -14.91 34.52
CA PRO A 108 -24.91 -15.77 35.62
C PRO A 108 -24.51 -17.24 35.50
N GLN A 109 -24.31 -17.73 34.27
CA GLN A 109 -23.86 -19.09 33.98
C GLN A 109 -22.33 -19.19 34.04
N TYR A 110 -21.61 -18.12 33.68
CA TYR A 110 -20.15 -18.07 33.65
C TYR A 110 -19.54 -17.93 35.05
N LEU A 111 -20.08 -17.04 35.88
CA LEU A 111 -19.55 -16.75 37.22
C LEU A 111 -19.37 -18.01 38.10
N PRO A 112 -20.32 -18.97 38.17
CA PRO A 112 -20.11 -20.21 38.91
C PRO A 112 -19.00 -21.12 38.36
N ARG A 113 -18.69 -21.05 37.06
CA ARG A 113 -17.58 -21.82 36.46
C ARG A 113 -16.25 -21.13 36.76
N TYR A 114 -16.19 -19.82 36.59
CA TYR A 114 -15.05 -19.01 37.01
C TYR A 114 -14.69 -19.28 38.48
N ASN A 115 -15.65 -19.16 39.40
CA ASN A 115 -15.41 -19.36 40.84
C ASN A 115 -14.88 -20.76 41.17
N GLN A 116 -15.32 -21.79 40.43
CA GLN A 116 -14.79 -23.15 40.61
C GLN A 116 -13.35 -23.26 40.13
N ARG A 117 -12.99 -22.54 39.07
CA ARG A 117 -11.67 -22.64 38.43
C ARG A 117 -10.61 -21.78 39.10
N ILE A 118 -10.94 -20.56 39.50
CA ILE A 118 -10.00 -19.67 40.20
C ILE A 118 -9.60 -20.25 41.58
N ALA A 119 -10.46 -21.05 42.20
CA ALA A 119 -10.19 -21.74 43.46
C ALA A 119 -9.21 -22.94 43.32
N VAL A 120 -8.86 -23.35 42.08
CA VAL A 120 -7.91 -24.45 41.84
C VAL A 120 -6.49 -23.91 41.80
N ASN A 121 -5.70 -24.28 42.80
CA ASN A 121 -4.28 -23.93 42.86
C ASN A 121 -3.47 -24.59 41.73
N SER A 122 -2.44 -23.91 41.28
CA SER A 122 -1.50 -24.38 40.27
C SER A 122 -0.20 -24.90 40.88
N SER A 123 0.41 -25.87 40.21
CA SER A 123 1.78 -26.31 40.49
C SER A 123 2.83 -25.53 39.70
N PHE A 124 2.40 -24.50 38.98
CA PHE A 124 3.23 -23.76 38.04
C PHE A 124 3.00 -22.25 38.12
N THR A 125 4.04 -21.50 37.79
CA THR A 125 3.98 -20.05 37.53
C THR A 125 4.36 -19.77 36.09
N ILE A 126 3.86 -18.67 35.54
CA ILE A 126 4.21 -18.16 34.21
C ILE A 126 4.56 -16.68 34.40
N ASP A 127 5.72 -16.27 33.91
CA ASP A 127 6.15 -14.88 33.79
C ASP A 127 6.33 -14.57 32.30
N VAL A 128 5.86 -13.42 31.84
CA VAL A 128 5.93 -12.99 30.45
C VAL A 128 6.57 -11.61 30.41
N GLN A 129 7.64 -11.48 29.64
CA GLN A 129 8.28 -10.20 29.34
C GLN A 129 8.18 -9.95 27.84
N GLY A 130 7.49 -8.88 27.47
CA GLY A 130 7.29 -8.49 26.09
C GLY A 130 8.35 -7.50 25.62
N VAL A 131 8.88 -7.73 24.42
CA VAL A 131 9.79 -6.82 23.72
C VAL A 131 9.20 -6.49 22.36
N THR A 132 9.23 -5.22 21.96
CA THR A 132 8.79 -4.77 20.64
C THR A 132 9.91 -4.10 19.87
N TYR A 133 9.92 -4.29 18.55
CA TYR A 133 10.83 -3.66 17.59
C TYR A 133 10.08 -2.66 16.69
N GLY A 134 8.93 -2.12 17.17
CA GLY A 134 8.06 -1.18 16.45
C GLY A 134 6.59 -1.57 16.57
N LEU A 135 5.83 -1.48 15.47
CA LEU A 135 4.42 -1.94 15.42
C LEU A 135 4.26 -3.32 14.76
N ILE A 136 5.31 -3.88 14.19
CA ILE A 136 5.21 -5.07 13.34
C ILE A 136 5.81 -6.29 14.02
N ASP A 137 6.92 -6.17 14.76
CA ASP A 137 7.68 -7.30 15.29
C ASP A 137 7.66 -7.33 16.82
N PHE A 138 7.17 -8.44 17.38
CA PHE A 138 7.06 -8.65 18.82
C PHE A 138 7.72 -9.96 19.26
N GLU A 139 8.34 -9.92 20.42
CA GLU A 139 8.96 -11.06 21.09
C GLU A 139 8.39 -11.20 22.51
N ALA A 140 7.90 -12.38 22.84
CA ALA A 140 7.48 -12.75 24.19
C ALA A 140 8.48 -13.72 24.82
N ASN A 141 9.20 -13.23 25.84
CA ASN A 141 10.11 -14.01 26.67
C ASN A 141 9.33 -14.62 27.84
N ILE A 142 9.02 -15.91 27.75
CA ILE A 142 8.17 -16.61 28.70
C ILE A 142 9.00 -17.51 29.60
N THR A 143 8.92 -17.29 30.91
CA THR A 143 9.51 -18.19 31.92
C THR A 143 8.41 -18.96 32.62
N VAL A 144 8.51 -20.29 32.59
CA VAL A 144 7.62 -21.19 33.31
C VAL A 144 8.39 -21.90 34.41
N GLU A 145 7.87 -21.88 35.63
CA GLU A 145 8.46 -22.63 36.75
C GLU A 145 7.49 -23.66 37.33
N LYS A 146 8.02 -24.83 37.67
CA LYS A 146 7.35 -25.88 38.43
C LYS A 146 7.67 -25.70 39.91
N VAL A 147 6.72 -25.11 40.64
CA VAL A 147 6.87 -24.73 42.05
C VAL A 147 6.40 -25.81 43.04
N SER A 148 5.65 -26.81 42.57
CA SER A 148 5.27 -27.98 43.36
C SER A 148 5.21 -29.27 42.54
N THR A 149 5.07 -30.41 43.23
CA THR A 149 4.88 -31.70 42.56
C THR A 149 3.61 -31.69 41.71
N SER A 150 3.72 -32.19 40.48
CA SER A 150 2.60 -32.32 39.54
C SER A 150 2.71 -33.64 38.80
N SER A 151 1.56 -34.29 38.59
CA SER A 151 1.42 -35.48 37.76
C SER A 151 1.03 -35.16 36.31
N ALA A 152 0.93 -33.87 35.96
CA ALA A 152 0.61 -33.46 34.60
C ALA A 152 1.68 -33.92 33.62
N SER A 153 1.23 -34.40 32.46
CA SER A 153 2.05 -34.85 31.34
C SER A 153 1.43 -34.33 30.05
N ASN A 154 2.17 -34.38 28.93
CA ASN A 154 1.72 -33.82 27.64
C ASN A 154 1.33 -32.33 27.78
N ILE A 155 2.21 -31.55 28.40
CA ILE A 155 2.00 -30.12 28.66
C ILE A 155 2.43 -29.33 27.44
N LYS A 156 1.55 -28.43 26.99
CA LYS A 156 1.82 -27.43 25.96
C LYS A 156 1.70 -26.03 26.53
N LEU A 157 2.61 -25.15 26.12
CA LEU A 157 2.50 -23.71 26.28
C LEU A 157 1.90 -23.12 25.01
N HIS A 158 0.89 -22.28 25.17
CA HIS A 158 0.27 -21.53 24.10
C HIS A 158 0.43 -20.04 24.38
N LEU A 159 0.73 -19.26 23.34
CA LEU A 159 0.54 -17.82 23.31
C LEU A 159 -0.51 -17.52 22.24
N VAL A 160 -1.52 -16.74 22.63
CA VAL A 160 -2.62 -16.31 21.77
C VAL A 160 -2.67 -14.80 21.79
N LEU A 161 -2.68 -14.17 20.62
CA LEU A 161 -2.96 -12.75 20.51
C LEU A 161 -4.46 -12.56 20.36
N THR A 162 -5.04 -11.70 21.18
CA THR A 162 -6.43 -11.27 21.05
C THR A 162 -6.51 -9.78 20.79
N GLU A 163 -7.54 -9.36 20.06
CA GLU A 163 -7.85 -7.96 19.79
C GLU A 163 -9.27 -7.63 20.25
N SER A 164 -9.45 -6.45 20.84
CA SER A 164 -10.77 -5.97 21.30
C SER A 164 -11.15 -4.64 20.65
N ASN A 165 -12.33 -4.11 20.96
CA ASN A 165 -12.84 -2.83 20.42
C ASN A 165 -12.84 -2.76 18.88
N ILE A 166 -13.02 -3.89 18.20
CA ILE A 166 -13.09 -3.93 16.74
C ILE A 166 -14.48 -3.48 16.33
N GLU A 167 -14.59 -2.34 15.63
CA GLU A 167 -15.89 -1.84 15.13
C GLU A 167 -16.47 -2.82 14.10
N TYR A 168 -17.59 -3.46 14.44
CA TYR A 168 -18.24 -4.43 13.57
C TYR A 168 -19.71 -4.59 13.94
N ASN A 169 -20.61 -4.40 12.98
CA ASN A 169 -22.05 -4.55 13.22
C ASN A 169 -22.50 -6.01 13.05
N TRP A 170 -22.92 -6.66 14.15
CA TRP A 170 -23.36 -8.07 14.12
C TRP A 170 -24.43 -8.37 15.16
N GLN A 171 -25.49 -9.08 14.78
CA GLN A 171 -26.52 -9.62 15.70
C GLN A 171 -27.07 -8.63 16.77
N GLY A 172 -27.03 -7.32 16.51
CA GLY A 172 -27.46 -6.27 17.46
C GLY A 172 -26.35 -5.65 18.31
N MET A 173 -25.09 -6.01 18.07
CA MET A 173 -23.87 -5.44 18.65
C MET A 173 -23.11 -4.61 17.61
N SER A 174 -22.30 -3.66 18.07
CA SER A 174 -21.51 -2.74 17.23
C SER A 174 -20.01 -2.99 17.28
N GLU A 175 -19.56 -3.93 18.11
CA GLU A 175 -18.15 -4.23 18.30
C GLU A 175 -17.91 -5.70 18.61
N LEU A 176 -16.66 -6.14 18.45
CA LEU A 176 -16.14 -7.44 18.85
C LEU A 176 -15.00 -7.26 19.84
N ASN A 177 -14.98 -8.11 20.88
CA ASN A 177 -13.97 -8.11 21.94
C ASN A 177 -13.28 -9.46 22.05
N PHE A 178 -12.01 -9.46 22.46
CA PHE A 178 -11.19 -10.64 22.70
C PHE A 178 -11.08 -11.62 21.51
N VAL A 179 -11.21 -11.12 20.28
CA VAL A 179 -11.14 -11.91 19.06
C VAL A 179 -9.75 -12.49 18.93
N GLU A 180 -9.65 -13.81 18.79
CA GLU A 180 -8.36 -14.45 18.51
C GLU A 180 -7.84 -14.06 17.12
N ARG A 181 -6.72 -13.35 17.06
CA ARG A 181 -6.07 -12.96 15.80
C ARG A 181 -5.01 -13.99 15.39
N LEU A 182 -4.18 -14.45 16.32
CA LEU A 182 -3.17 -15.48 16.07
C LEU A 182 -2.83 -16.35 17.29
N MET A 183 -2.23 -17.52 17.01
CA MET A 183 -1.51 -18.34 18.00
C MET A 183 -0.09 -18.59 17.52
N THR A 184 0.91 -18.31 18.37
CA THR A 184 2.35 -18.53 18.06
C THR A 184 2.93 -19.65 18.95
N PRO A 185 3.81 -20.53 18.42
CA PRO A 185 4.28 -20.58 17.02
C PRO A 185 3.23 -21.18 16.06
N ASN A 186 2.15 -21.75 16.62
CA ASN A 186 0.94 -22.21 15.93
C ASN A 186 -0.04 -22.76 16.98
N HIS A 187 -1.21 -23.20 16.52
CA HIS A 187 -2.29 -23.78 17.33
C HIS A 187 -1.93 -25.07 18.11
N LEU A 188 -0.82 -25.75 17.81
CA LEU A 188 -0.40 -26.96 18.53
C LEU A 188 0.40 -26.67 19.81
N GLY A 189 0.91 -25.44 19.95
CA GLY A 189 1.69 -24.98 21.10
C GLY A 189 3.08 -25.62 21.25
N THR A 190 3.88 -25.04 22.13
CA THR A 190 5.25 -25.48 22.43
C THR A 190 5.25 -26.54 23.53
N SER A 191 5.96 -27.65 23.33
CA SER A 191 6.08 -28.69 24.38
C SER A 191 6.90 -28.18 25.57
N ILE A 192 6.42 -28.44 26.79
CA ILE A 192 7.12 -28.10 28.04
C ILE A 192 7.55 -29.38 28.75
N ASP A 193 8.85 -29.49 29.10
CA ASP A 193 9.42 -30.66 29.78
C ASP A 193 10.25 -30.26 31.02
N PHE A 194 9.80 -30.72 32.19
CA PHE A 194 10.48 -30.50 33.48
C PHE A 194 11.39 -31.68 33.90
N SER A 195 11.76 -32.57 32.97
CA SER A 195 12.68 -33.68 33.27
C SER A 195 14.11 -33.22 33.60
N GLY A 196 14.55 -32.11 32.98
CA GLY A 196 15.88 -31.52 33.14
C GLY A 196 16.00 -30.44 34.22
N GLY A 197 14.90 -30.06 34.87
CA GLY A 197 14.87 -28.99 35.86
C GLY A 197 13.46 -28.44 36.08
N ASN A 198 13.31 -27.53 37.06
CA ASN A 198 12.02 -26.94 37.39
C ASN A 198 11.68 -25.68 36.57
N THR A 199 12.61 -25.16 35.76
CA THR A 199 12.41 -23.93 34.98
C THR A 199 12.53 -24.24 33.49
N GLN A 200 11.65 -23.63 32.70
CA GLN A 200 11.64 -23.68 31.24
C GLN A 200 11.52 -22.24 30.73
N GLN A 201 12.38 -21.88 29.78
CA GLN A 201 12.32 -20.58 29.10
C GLN A 201 11.93 -20.82 27.65
N VAL A 202 10.96 -20.06 27.16
CA VAL A 202 10.45 -20.14 25.79
C VAL A 202 10.36 -18.73 25.24
N ILE A 203 10.94 -18.53 24.05
CA ILE A 203 10.86 -17.27 23.32
C ILE A 203 9.92 -17.50 22.14
N LEU A 204 8.89 -16.68 22.01
CA LEU A 204 7.93 -16.74 20.91
C LEU A 204 7.84 -15.38 20.22
N ASN A 205 7.96 -15.41 18.90
CA ASN A 205 7.87 -14.21 18.07
C ASN A 205 6.54 -14.20 17.33
N PHE A 206 6.02 -13.01 17.07
CA PHE A 206 4.81 -12.81 16.27
C PHE A 206 4.80 -11.42 15.64
N ASN A 207 3.94 -11.28 14.62
CA ASN A 207 3.75 -10.03 13.92
C ASN A 207 2.28 -9.60 13.99
N LEU A 208 2.04 -8.28 13.97
CA LEU A 208 0.71 -7.72 13.75
C LEU A 208 0.48 -7.52 12.25
N GLU A 209 -0.76 -7.66 11.80
CA GLU A 209 -1.15 -7.22 10.46
C GLU A 209 -1.58 -5.73 10.51
N ASP A 210 -1.50 -5.05 9.37
CA ASP A 210 -1.67 -3.59 9.28
C ASP A 210 -3.06 -3.09 9.73
N ASP A 211 -4.09 -3.94 9.70
CA ASP A 211 -5.46 -3.59 10.12
C ASP A 211 -5.72 -3.82 11.62
N TRP A 212 -4.75 -4.35 12.37
CA TRP A 212 -4.90 -4.66 13.79
C TRP A 212 -4.50 -3.45 14.64
N VAL A 213 -5.32 -3.09 15.62
CA VAL A 213 -5.06 -1.92 16.47
C VAL A 213 -4.22 -2.35 17.68
N TYR A 214 -2.96 -1.90 17.71
CA TYR A 214 -1.95 -2.27 18.71
C TYR A 214 -2.42 -2.07 20.16
N GLU A 215 -3.06 -0.93 20.46
CA GLU A 215 -3.55 -0.57 21.79
C GLU A 215 -4.67 -1.50 22.28
N ASN A 216 -5.37 -2.14 21.34
CA ASN A 216 -6.47 -3.05 21.61
C ASN A 216 -6.03 -4.52 21.72
N CYS A 217 -4.73 -4.79 21.53
CA CYS A 217 -4.19 -6.14 21.52
C CYS A 217 -3.63 -6.57 22.88
N GLU A 218 -3.81 -7.83 23.22
CA GLU A 218 -3.15 -8.48 24.36
C GLU A 218 -2.69 -9.90 24.02
N VAL A 219 -1.63 -10.38 24.68
CA VAL A 219 -1.23 -11.78 24.61
C VAL A 219 -1.77 -12.55 25.80
N VAL A 220 -2.48 -13.64 25.54
CA VAL A 220 -2.91 -14.63 26.53
C VAL A 220 -1.96 -15.82 26.48
N VAL A 221 -1.24 -16.05 27.56
CA VAL A 221 -0.25 -17.13 27.67
C VAL A 221 -0.72 -18.16 28.67
N PHE A 222 -0.80 -19.42 28.26
CA PHE A 222 -1.28 -20.48 29.15
C PHE A 222 -0.62 -21.83 28.92
N MET A 223 -0.50 -22.59 30.01
CA MET A 223 -0.06 -23.97 29.99
C MET A 223 -1.24 -24.93 30.05
N GLN A 224 -1.35 -25.83 29.08
CA GLN A 224 -2.44 -26.78 28.94
C GLN A 224 -1.94 -28.23 28.94
N ASN A 225 -2.61 -29.10 29.68
CA ASN A 225 -2.46 -30.55 29.52
C ASN A 225 -3.28 -30.99 28.30
N ASN A 226 -2.61 -31.37 27.21
CA ASN A 226 -3.30 -31.70 25.96
C ASN A 226 -4.07 -33.02 25.97
N THR A 227 -3.90 -33.84 27.00
CA THR A 227 -4.67 -35.08 27.21
C THR A 227 -5.97 -34.79 27.94
N THR A 228 -5.91 -34.10 29.09
CA THR A 228 -7.09 -33.79 29.90
C THR A 228 -7.82 -32.53 29.47
N LYS A 229 -7.16 -31.72 28.64
CA LYS A 229 -7.57 -30.36 28.20
C LYS A 229 -7.53 -29.32 29.31
N GLU A 230 -7.13 -29.67 30.52
CA GLU A 230 -7.05 -28.73 31.62
C GLU A 230 -5.94 -27.70 31.40
N ILE A 231 -6.29 -26.42 31.52
CA ILE A 231 -5.32 -25.34 31.64
C ILE A 231 -4.83 -25.30 33.09
N LEU A 232 -3.52 -25.43 33.26
CA LEU A 232 -2.83 -25.63 34.53
C LEU A 232 -2.42 -24.29 35.17
N GLN A 233 -2.10 -23.29 34.35
CA GLN A 233 -1.83 -21.91 34.72
C GLN A 233 -1.99 -21.04 33.47
N GLY A 234 -2.40 -19.79 33.64
CA GLY A 234 -2.47 -18.84 32.55
C GLY A 234 -2.39 -17.41 33.05
N THR A 235 -1.89 -16.53 32.19
CA THR A 235 -1.74 -15.09 32.43
C THR A 235 -2.03 -14.34 31.13
N LYS A 236 -2.05 -13.01 31.19
CA LYS A 236 -2.15 -12.15 30.02
C LYS A 236 -1.33 -10.88 30.19
N LEU A 237 -0.90 -10.29 29.09
CA LEU A 237 -0.12 -9.05 29.06
C LEU A 237 -0.62 -8.17 27.92
N SER A 238 -0.89 -6.89 28.18
CA SER A 238 -1.24 -5.96 27.11
C SER A 238 -0.03 -5.74 26.22
N LEU A 239 -0.25 -5.53 24.92
CA LEU A 239 0.84 -5.14 24.03
C LEU A 239 1.42 -3.77 24.40
N MET A 240 0.64 -2.91 25.07
CA MET A 240 1.11 -1.62 25.65
C MET A 240 2.14 -1.81 26.77
N ASP A 241 2.21 -2.99 27.39
CA ASP A 241 3.18 -3.31 28.43
C ASP A 241 4.48 -3.92 27.84
N PHE A 242 4.57 -4.08 26.51
CA PHE A 242 5.80 -4.50 25.85
C PHE A 242 6.77 -3.33 25.81
N VAL A 243 8.03 -3.61 26.12
CA VAL A 243 9.07 -2.57 26.13
C VAL A 243 9.82 -2.54 24.80
N PRO A 244 10.21 -1.36 24.31
CA PRO A 244 11.08 -1.26 23.14
C PRO A 244 12.39 -2.04 23.30
N ALA A 245 12.82 -2.70 22.23
CA ALA A 245 14.09 -3.42 22.21
C ALA A 245 15.32 -2.50 22.29
N TYR A 246 15.15 -1.23 21.93
CA TYR A 246 16.23 -0.27 21.74
C TYR A 246 15.93 1.05 22.46
N ASP A 247 16.99 1.68 22.99
CA ASP A 247 16.92 2.97 23.66
C ASP A 247 16.90 4.14 22.64
N TYR A 248 17.38 3.89 21.42
CA TYR A 248 17.41 4.82 20.29
C TYR A 248 17.13 4.05 19.00
N ASP A 249 15.93 4.22 18.45
CA ASP A 249 15.45 3.60 17.21
C ASP A 249 14.38 4.52 16.61
N ALA A 250 14.68 5.11 15.47
CA ALA A 250 13.76 5.94 14.71
C ALA A 250 13.61 5.39 13.29
N ALA A 251 12.37 5.18 12.87
CA ALA A 251 12.06 4.60 11.57
C ALA A 251 11.51 5.64 10.60
N ILE A 252 11.85 5.48 9.32
CA ILE A 252 11.10 6.11 8.23
C ILE A 252 10.01 5.12 7.79
N ILE A 253 8.75 5.53 7.93
CA ILE A 253 7.59 4.68 7.62
C ILE A 253 7.06 4.92 6.21
N ASP A 254 7.17 6.17 5.72
CA ASP A 254 6.68 6.54 4.40
C ASP A 254 7.44 7.75 3.84
N ILE A 255 7.33 7.94 2.52
CA ILE A 255 7.82 9.11 1.80
C ILE A 255 6.76 9.57 0.80
N SER A 256 6.44 10.86 0.85
CA SER A 256 5.48 11.52 -0.03
C SER A 256 6.10 12.78 -0.66
N ASN A 257 5.31 13.50 -1.44
CA ASN A 257 5.77 14.62 -2.28
C ASN A 257 6.90 14.24 -3.25
N VAL A 258 6.89 12.98 -3.71
CA VAL A 258 7.73 12.49 -4.81
C VAL A 258 6.82 12.35 -6.04
N PRO A 259 6.96 13.21 -7.06
CA PRO A 259 6.10 13.13 -8.23
C PRO A 259 6.40 11.84 -9.01
N GLU A 260 5.42 11.32 -9.77
CA GLU A 260 5.64 10.13 -10.63
C GLU A 260 6.73 10.39 -11.66
N ASP A 261 6.79 11.61 -12.19
CA ASP A 261 7.72 12.10 -13.18
C ASP A 261 8.20 13.52 -12.82
N ASN A 262 9.43 13.88 -13.21
CA ASN A 262 10.03 15.18 -12.89
C ASN A 262 10.71 15.79 -14.13
N CYS A 263 10.55 17.10 -14.36
CA CYS A 263 11.33 17.86 -15.35
C CYS A 263 12.17 19.00 -14.76
N SER A 264 12.04 19.23 -13.45
CA SER A 264 12.68 20.36 -12.76
C SER A 264 14.12 20.02 -12.34
N GLY A 265 14.45 18.74 -12.17
CA GLY A 265 15.72 18.33 -11.59
C GLY A 265 15.87 18.75 -10.13
N THR A 266 14.75 18.98 -9.44
CA THR A 266 14.70 19.29 -8.00
C THR A 266 13.53 18.55 -7.35
N ILE A 267 13.69 18.17 -6.08
CA ILE A 267 12.68 17.45 -5.30
C ILE A 267 12.77 17.80 -3.82
N ALA A 268 11.63 17.99 -3.15
CA ALA A 268 11.52 18.30 -1.73
C ALA A 268 10.63 17.24 -1.04
N PRO A 269 11.16 16.06 -0.72
CA PRO A 269 10.37 14.96 -0.18
C PRO A 269 9.83 15.27 1.22
N ILE A 270 8.66 14.73 1.53
CA ILE A 270 8.08 14.72 2.88
C ILE A 270 8.22 13.30 3.41
N VAL A 271 8.76 13.13 4.62
CA VAL A 271 8.98 11.81 5.21
C VAL A 271 8.20 11.63 6.50
N THR A 272 7.57 10.47 6.66
CA THR A 272 6.85 10.09 7.88
C THR A 272 7.82 9.41 8.82
N LEU A 273 8.24 10.12 9.86
CA LEU A 273 9.17 9.67 10.89
C LEU A 273 8.41 9.07 12.08
N ARG A 274 8.84 7.92 12.60
CA ARG A 274 8.31 7.30 13.83
C ARG A 274 9.40 7.09 14.87
N ASN A 275 9.08 7.29 16.15
CA ASN A 275 9.94 6.89 17.26
C ASN A 275 9.59 5.46 17.72
N ASN A 276 10.53 4.52 17.62
CA ASN A 276 10.35 3.16 18.15
C ASN A 276 11.02 2.96 19.52
N ALA A 277 11.62 3.99 20.11
CA ALA A 277 12.24 3.94 21.43
C ALA A 277 11.32 4.47 22.53
N ASP A 278 11.58 4.04 23.78
CA ASP A 278 10.79 4.44 24.97
C ASP A 278 10.97 5.92 25.32
N SER A 279 12.14 6.49 25.01
CA SER A 279 12.39 7.92 25.21
C SER A 279 11.89 8.74 24.02
N ASP A 280 11.17 9.83 24.31
CA ASP A 280 10.77 10.84 23.32
C ASP A 280 11.93 11.22 22.37
N LEU A 281 11.67 11.16 21.08
CA LEU A 281 12.61 11.59 20.04
C LEU A 281 12.53 13.11 19.90
N VAL A 282 13.60 13.80 20.31
CA VAL A 282 13.66 15.27 20.33
C VAL A 282 14.59 15.87 19.27
N GLN A 283 15.45 15.06 18.66
CA GLN A 283 16.29 15.45 17.53
C GLN A 283 16.73 14.24 16.70
N ILE A 284 16.93 14.43 15.40
CA ILE A 284 17.50 13.44 14.48
C ILE A 284 18.10 14.13 13.25
N ASP A 285 19.08 13.49 12.60
CA ASP A 285 19.64 13.96 11.34
C ASP A 285 19.09 13.15 10.17
N PHE A 286 18.42 13.81 9.23
CA PHE A 286 18.07 13.25 7.92
C PHE A 286 19.24 13.44 6.96
N ASN A 287 19.54 12.40 6.20
CA ASN A 287 20.49 12.42 5.10
C ASN A 287 19.78 11.94 3.84
N TYR A 288 19.89 12.70 2.76
CA TYR A 288 19.11 12.40 1.57
C TYR A 288 19.79 12.89 0.31
N TYR A 289 19.50 12.22 -0.79
CA TYR A 289 20.01 12.55 -2.11
C TYR A 289 19.09 11.97 -3.18
N ALA A 290 19.17 12.53 -4.38
CA ALA A 290 18.54 11.97 -5.57
C ALA A 290 19.62 11.50 -6.57
N ASN A 291 19.38 10.34 -7.19
CA ASN A 291 20.30 9.67 -8.11
C ASN A 291 21.71 9.48 -7.52
N GLU A 292 22.76 9.83 -8.27
CA GLU A 292 24.16 9.85 -7.81
C GLU A 292 24.58 11.25 -7.31
N GLY A 293 23.60 12.04 -6.83
CA GLY A 293 23.79 13.40 -6.33
C GLY A 293 24.58 13.49 -5.02
N THR A 294 24.83 14.72 -4.56
CA THR A 294 25.43 14.97 -3.25
C THR A 294 24.44 14.66 -2.14
N VAL A 295 24.93 14.07 -1.04
CA VAL A 295 24.14 13.87 0.16
C VAL A 295 23.96 15.21 0.86
N GLU A 296 22.70 15.63 0.99
CA GLU A 296 22.27 16.74 1.82
C GLU A 296 21.94 16.23 3.23
N THR A 297 22.15 17.08 4.24
CA THR A 297 21.86 16.76 5.64
C THR A 297 20.94 17.83 6.23
N TYR A 298 19.86 17.39 6.88
CA TYR A 298 18.91 18.23 7.58
C TYR A 298 18.72 17.73 9.01
N SER A 299 19.04 18.57 10.00
CA SER A 299 18.82 18.25 11.41
C SER A 299 17.42 18.70 11.84
N TRP A 300 16.57 17.75 12.21
CA TRP A 300 15.24 17.99 12.74
C TRP A 300 15.27 18.03 14.27
N THR A 301 14.39 18.84 14.86
CA THR A 301 14.13 18.89 16.30
C THR A 301 12.64 18.98 16.56
N GLY A 302 12.14 18.25 17.56
CA GLY A 302 10.72 18.24 17.90
C GLY A 302 10.43 17.42 19.15
N ASN A 303 9.28 16.76 19.20
CA ASN A 303 8.99 15.74 20.20
C ASN A 303 8.02 14.70 19.62
N ILE A 304 8.54 13.51 19.34
CA ILE A 304 7.76 12.34 18.92
C ILE A 304 7.83 11.30 20.05
N ALA A 305 6.71 11.06 20.72
CA ALA A 305 6.59 10.04 21.75
C ALA A 305 6.70 8.63 21.14
N PHE A 306 6.84 7.61 21.99
CA PHE A 306 6.90 6.21 21.54
C PHE A 306 5.71 5.86 20.63
N LEU A 307 6.01 5.27 19.46
CA LEU A 307 5.11 4.86 18.37
C LEU A 307 4.33 5.97 17.65
N GLU A 308 4.42 7.21 18.11
CA GLU A 308 3.86 8.37 17.41
C GLU A 308 4.67 8.69 16.15
N THR A 309 4.03 9.39 15.21
CA THR A 309 4.64 9.81 13.95
C THR A 309 4.59 11.32 13.73
N GLU A 310 5.50 11.83 12.91
CA GLU A 310 5.49 13.20 12.40
C GLU A 310 5.87 13.22 10.92
N GLU A 311 5.16 14.02 10.12
CA GLU A 311 5.56 14.32 8.74
C GLU A 311 6.59 15.45 8.74
N VAL A 312 7.76 15.19 8.17
CA VAL A 312 8.88 16.14 8.10
C VAL A 312 9.13 16.53 6.64
N GLU A 313 8.90 17.80 6.32
CA GLU A 313 9.26 18.37 5.01
C GLU A 313 10.78 18.58 4.92
N LEU A 314 11.44 17.90 3.98
CA LEU A 314 12.88 18.06 3.76
C LEU A 314 13.15 19.19 2.74
N PRO A 315 14.22 19.99 2.95
CA PRO A 315 14.63 21.00 1.97
C PRO A 315 14.91 20.39 0.60
N ALA A 316 14.60 21.12 -0.47
CA ALA A 316 14.76 20.64 -1.84
C ALA A 316 16.21 20.24 -2.17
N VAL A 317 16.38 19.11 -2.85
CA VAL A 317 17.66 18.63 -3.40
C VAL A 317 17.64 18.68 -4.92
N ASN A 318 18.74 19.17 -5.50
CA ASN A 318 18.93 19.21 -6.96
C ASN A 318 19.60 17.93 -7.45
N PHE A 319 19.22 17.47 -8.64
CA PHE A 319 19.78 16.29 -9.29
C PHE A 319 19.74 16.41 -10.81
N THR A 320 20.55 15.60 -11.49
CA THR A 320 20.51 15.47 -12.94
C THR A 320 19.43 14.45 -13.31
N LEU A 321 18.47 14.86 -14.16
CA LEU A 321 17.43 13.98 -14.68
C LEU A 321 18.03 12.83 -15.48
N ALA A 322 17.44 11.65 -15.30
CA ALA A 322 17.68 10.45 -16.07
C ALA A 322 16.35 9.74 -16.32
N GLU A 323 16.30 8.83 -17.29
CA GLU A 323 15.08 8.05 -17.63
C GLU A 323 14.44 7.38 -16.39
N ASN A 324 15.25 6.95 -15.44
CA ASN A 324 14.80 6.47 -14.13
C ASN A 324 15.57 7.21 -13.05
N ASN A 325 14.84 7.88 -12.17
CA ASN A 325 15.38 8.61 -11.04
C ASN A 325 15.01 7.90 -9.73
N THR A 326 15.82 8.12 -8.70
CA THR A 326 15.53 7.67 -7.34
C THR A 326 15.81 8.78 -6.34
N VAL A 327 15.01 8.83 -5.29
CA VAL A 327 15.31 9.60 -4.08
C VAL A 327 15.52 8.63 -2.92
N VAL A 328 16.60 8.81 -2.19
CA VAL A 328 16.95 8.02 -1.00
C VAL A 328 16.97 8.95 0.19
N VAL A 329 16.25 8.59 1.24
CA VAL A 329 16.28 9.29 2.53
C VAL A 329 16.64 8.28 3.60
N TYR A 330 17.55 8.65 4.49
CA TYR A 330 17.86 7.87 5.68
C TYR A 330 18.13 8.73 6.92
N THR A 331 17.77 8.22 8.08
CA THR A 331 17.98 8.88 9.37
C THR A 331 19.29 8.45 10.03
N THR A 332 19.84 9.32 10.87
CA THR A 332 20.98 9.03 11.75
C THR A 332 20.88 9.84 13.04
N ASN A 333 21.61 9.40 14.06
CA ASN A 333 21.79 10.13 15.32
C ASN A 333 20.50 10.47 16.11
N PRO A 334 19.51 9.57 16.27
CA PRO A 334 18.37 9.81 17.16
C PRO A 334 18.83 10.24 18.55
N ASN A 335 18.37 11.41 19.00
CA ASN A 335 18.78 12.03 20.26
C ASN A 335 20.31 12.17 20.43
N GLY A 336 21.05 12.29 19.32
CA GLY A 336 22.51 12.41 19.30
C GLY A 336 23.27 11.09 19.53
N ASN A 337 22.60 9.94 19.46
CA ASN A 337 23.20 8.61 19.62
C ASN A 337 23.04 7.79 18.33
N PRO A 338 23.93 6.83 18.03
CA PRO A 338 23.74 5.94 16.89
C PRO A 338 22.42 5.18 16.99
N ASP A 339 21.68 5.12 15.88
CA ASP A 339 20.50 4.27 15.78
C ASP A 339 20.90 2.81 16.00
N GLN A 340 20.09 2.08 16.77
CA GLN A 340 20.35 0.71 17.17
C GLN A 340 19.71 -0.31 16.23
N TYR A 341 18.80 0.10 15.34
CA TYR A 341 18.16 -0.77 14.37
C TYR A 341 18.15 -0.21 12.94
N PRO A 342 19.31 -0.18 12.25
CA PRO A 342 19.43 0.51 10.95
C PRO A 342 18.62 -0.04 9.77
N ALA A 343 17.85 -1.11 9.97
CA ALA A 343 17.08 -1.76 8.91
C ALA A 343 15.81 -0.99 8.54
N ASN A 344 15.33 -0.08 9.40
CA ASN A 344 14.15 0.75 9.20
C ASN A 344 14.49 2.26 9.01
N ASP A 345 15.78 2.61 9.00
CA ASP A 345 16.24 4.00 8.88
C ASP A 345 16.11 4.57 7.47
N THR A 346 15.99 3.71 6.44
CA THR A 346 16.14 4.11 5.03
C THR A 346 14.90 3.81 4.20
N ILE A 347 14.47 4.78 3.41
CA ILE A 347 13.46 4.61 2.37
C ILE A 347 14.03 5.03 1.01
N THR A 348 13.55 4.39 -0.06
CA THR A 348 13.91 4.72 -1.44
C THR A 348 12.66 4.72 -2.30
N GLN A 349 12.45 5.82 -3.03
CA GLN A 349 11.34 5.96 -3.97
C GLN A 349 11.89 6.22 -5.37
N SER A 350 11.34 5.54 -6.37
CA SER A 350 11.66 5.75 -7.78
C SER A 350 10.63 6.67 -8.44
N PHE A 351 11.07 7.45 -9.43
CA PHE A 351 10.26 8.31 -10.28
C PHE A 351 10.90 8.47 -11.67
N GLY A 352 10.13 8.81 -12.68
CA GLY A 352 10.60 8.94 -14.07
C GLY A 352 11.09 10.33 -14.44
N GLU A 353 11.55 10.45 -15.69
CA GLU A 353 11.74 11.73 -16.36
C GLU A 353 10.46 12.08 -17.13
N GLU A 354 9.99 13.31 -16.96
CA GLU A 354 8.72 13.76 -17.52
C GLU A 354 8.72 13.86 -19.05
N MET A 355 7.54 13.71 -19.65
CA MET A 355 7.36 13.77 -21.09
C MET A 355 7.72 15.15 -21.66
N LEU A 356 8.51 15.16 -22.75
CA LEU A 356 8.67 16.35 -23.58
C LEU A 356 7.34 16.67 -24.27
N THR A 357 6.83 17.87 -24.03
CA THR A 357 5.57 18.39 -24.59
C THR A 357 5.83 19.54 -25.55
N SER A 358 4.87 19.80 -26.44
CA SER A 358 4.86 20.99 -27.29
C SER A 358 3.77 21.96 -26.87
N SER A 359 4.06 23.26 -27.03
CA SER A 359 3.06 24.31 -26.89
C SER A 359 2.15 24.35 -28.14
N PRO A 360 0.82 24.55 -27.99
CA PRO A 360 0.11 24.81 -26.75
C PRO A 360 -0.32 23.54 -26.00
N VAL A 361 -0.32 23.62 -24.67
CA VAL A 361 -0.92 22.63 -23.78
C VAL A 361 -2.39 23.00 -23.56
N LYS A 362 -3.28 22.01 -23.47
CA LYS A 362 -4.73 22.21 -23.40
C LYS A 362 -5.31 21.45 -22.22
N LEU A 363 -6.28 22.05 -21.56
CA LEU A 363 -7.01 21.47 -20.44
C LEU A 363 -8.49 21.33 -20.82
N ILE A 364 -9.05 20.14 -20.61
CA ILE A 364 -10.50 19.91 -20.60
C ILE A 364 -10.90 19.49 -19.20
N LEU A 365 -11.78 20.25 -18.57
CA LEU A 365 -12.44 19.87 -17.33
C LEU A 365 -13.92 19.69 -17.58
N ARG A 366 -14.52 18.68 -16.98
CA ARG A 366 -15.95 18.58 -16.77
C ARG A 366 -16.20 18.62 -15.27
N LEU A 367 -16.84 19.69 -14.83
CA LEU A 367 -17.12 19.90 -13.41
C LEU A 367 -18.18 18.93 -12.92
N ASP A 368 -18.14 18.68 -11.62
CA ASP A 368 -19.03 17.80 -10.90
C ASP A 368 -20.27 18.57 -10.39
N ASN A 369 -20.87 18.14 -9.28
CA ASN A 369 -21.98 18.85 -8.65
C ASN A 369 -21.53 19.94 -7.65
N HIS A 370 -20.24 20.04 -7.35
CA HIS A 370 -19.62 21.02 -6.45
C HIS A 370 -18.54 21.87 -7.16
N PRO A 371 -18.89 22.54 -8.27
CA PRO A 371 -17.94 23.31 -9.09
C PRO A 371 -17.19 24.43 -8.33
N GLU A 372 -17.74 24.88 -7.20
CA GLU A 372 -17.13 25.88 -6.31
C GLU A 372 -15.87 25.38 -5.60
N GLU A 373 -15.69 24.05 -5.50
CA GLU A 373 -14.55 23.41 -4.84
C GLU A 373 -13.34 23.26 -5.79
N THR A 374 -13.59 23.33 -7.11
CA THR A 374 -12.58 23.10 -8.15
C THR A 374 -11.84 24.39 -8.52
N THR A 375 -10.52 24.38 -8.31
CA THR A 375 -9.59 25.41 -8.83
C THR A 375 -8.38 24.75 -9.46
N TRP A 376 -7.68 25.45 -10.35
CA TRP A 376 -6.44 24.93 -10.93
C TRP A 376 -5.46 26.06 -11.23
N GLU A 377 -4.19 25.70 -11.36
CA GLU A 377 -3.12 26.60 -11.75
C GLU A 377 -2.05 25.88 -12.59
N VAL A 378 -1.33 26.66 -13.39
CA VAL A 378 -0.10 26.27 -14.08
C VAL A 378 0.99 27.21 -13.57
N ARG A 379 2.07 26.63 -13.04
CA ARG A 379 3.23 27.36 -12.54
C ARG A 379 4.47 27.09 -13.38
N ASP A 380 5.35 28.08 -13.50
CA ASP A 380 6.68 27.89 -14.08
C ASP A 380 7.68 27.34 -13.05
N PHE A 381 8.95 27.19 -13.47
CA PHE A 381 10.03 26.68 -12.62
C PHE A 381 10.37 27.59 -11.43
N ASP A 382 10.06 28.89 -11.50
CA ASP A 382 10.30 29.84 -10.41
C ASP A 382 9.10 29.91 -9.43
N ASP A 383 8.20 28.92 -9.47
CA ASP A 383 6.95 28.83 -8.72
C ASP A 383 5.97 30.00 -9.01
N GLN A 384 6.12 30.67 -10.16
CA GLN A 384 5.23 31.73 -10.57
C GLN A 384 3.98 31.16 -11.25
N ILE A 385 2.79 31.53 -10.77
CA ILE A 385 1.52 31.20 -11.45
C ILE A 385 1.46 31.94 -12.80
N ILE A 386 1.40 31.16 -13.88
CA ILE A 386 1.26 31.65 -15.26
C ILE A 386 -0.19 31.61 -15.71
N TYR A 387 -0.90 30.54 -15.36
CA TYR A 387 -2.34 30.40 -15.63
C TYR A 387 -3.06 29.91 -14.36
N SER A 388 -4.32 30.30 -14.21
CA SER A 388 -5.17 29.79 -13.14
C SER A 388 -6.64 29.88 -13.52
N GLY A 389 -7.48 29.04 -12.93
CA GLY A 389 -8.92 29.07 -13.11
C GLY A 389 -9.69 28.54 -11.92
N GLY A 390 -11.00 28.77 -11.95
CA GLY A 390 -11.89 28.53 -10.82
C GLY A 390 -11.83 29.66 -9.77
N PRO A 391 -12.61 29.54 -8.68
CA PRO A 391 -13.67 28.56 -8.50
C PRO A 391 -14.82 28.80 -9.50
N TYR A 392 -15.58 27.75 -9.80
CA TYR A 392 -16.67 27.79 -10.78
C TYR A 392 -18.05 27.80 -10.10
N SER A 393 -19.12 27.94 -10.89
CA SER A 393 -20.49 28.10 -10.34
C SER A 393 -21.56 27.26 -11.02
N GLN A 394 -21.23 26.51 -12.08
CA GLN A 394 -22.19 25.72 -12.84
C GLN A 394 -21.81 24.25 -12.84
N ALA A 395 -22.64 23.42 -12.20
CA ALA A 395 -22.45 21.99 -12.16
C ALA A 395 -22.51 21.37 -13.57
N GLY A 396 -21.64 20.40 -13.84
CA GLY A 396 -21.57 19.73 -15.15
C GLY A 396 -21.06 20.60 -16.32
N GLN A 397 -20.59 21.82 -16.05
CA GLN A 397 -20.00 22.69 -17.06
C GLN A 397 -18.70 22.08 -17.60
N ASN A 398 -18.49 22.17 -18.91
CA ASN A 398 -17.20 21.84 -19.51
C ASN A 398 -16.35 23.12 -19.62
N ILE A 399 -15.15 23.10 -19.07
CA ILE A 399 -14.13 24.14 -19.19
C ILE A 399 -13.08 23.65 -20.18
N ASN A 400 -12.72 24.48 -21.15
CA ASN A 400 -11.66 24.19 -22.10
C ASN A 400 -10.68 25.36 -22.12
N GLU A 401 -9.45 25.12 -21.72
CA GLU A 401 -8.40 26.14 -21.67
C GLU A 401 -7.24 25.75 -22.59
N THR A 402 -6.52 26.76 -23.07
CA THR A 402 -5.33 26.59 -23.90
C THR A 402 -4.21 27.46 -23.33
N PHE A 403 -3.09 26.83 -23.03
CA PHE A 403 -1.90 27.43 -22.42
C PHE A 403 -0.84 27.61 -23.51
N ASP A 404 -0.71 28.84 -24.01
CA ASP A 404 0.31 29.24 -24.97
C ASP A 404 1.62 29.54 -24.22
N ILE A 405 2.34 28.48 -23.86
CA ILE A 405 3.59 28.57 -23.12
C ILE A 405 4.70 29.03 -24.07
N ALA A 406 5.20 30.25 -23.82
CA ALA A 406 6.16 30.92 -24.71
C ALA A 406 7.63 30.60 -24.39
N THR A 407 7.92 30.20 -23.15
CA THR A 407 9.27 29.93 -22.68
C THR A 407 9.42 28.44 -22.46
N PRO A 408 10.42 27.78 -23.06
CA PRO A 408 10.76 26.42 -22.68
C PRO A 408 11.10 26.33 -21.21
N GLY A 409 10.75 25.21 -20.60
CA GLY A 409 11.04 24.96 -19.21
C GLY A 409 10.13 23.89 -18.65
N CYS A 410 10.35 23.59 -17.39
CA CYS A 410 9.48 22.73 -16.61
C CYS A 410 8.32 23.56 -16.05
N TYR A 411 7.11 23.03 -16.17
CA TYR A 411 5.89 23.61 -15.65
C TYR A 411 5.18 22.61 -14.77
N THR A 412 4.45 23.10 -13.77
CA THR A 412 3.60 22.26 -12.93
C THR A 412 2.15 22.64 -13.16
N PHE A 413 1.30 21.67 -13.52
CA PHE A 413 -0.14 21.82 -13.45
C PHE A 413 -0.65 21.24 -12.14
N SER A 414 -1.53 21.98 -11.47
CA SER A 414 -2.17 21.55 -10.23
C SER A 414 -3.66 21.79 -10.29
N LEU A 415 -4.44 20.77 -9.95
CA LEU A 415 -5.89 20.80 -9.84
C LEU A 415 -6.26 20.51 -8.38
N TYR A 416 -7.08 21.38 -7.80
CA TYR A 416 -7.48 21.34 -6.40
C TYR A 416 -8.98 21.11 -6.27
N ASP A 417 -9.35 20.39 -5.23
CA ASP A 417 -10.73 20.14 -4.82
C ASP A 417 -10.84 20.33 -3.30
N SER A 418 -11.49 21.40 -2.84
CA SER A 418 -11.61 21.66 -1.39
C SER A 418 -12.48 20.64 -0.66
N GLY A 419 -13.29 19.84 -1.36
CA GLY A 419 -14.09 18.75 -0.81
C GLY A 419 -13.31 17.47 -0.53
N GLY A 420 -12.15 17.29 -1.20
CA GLY A 420 -11.26 16.14 -1.04
C GLY A 420 -11.75 14.86 -1.74
N ASN A 421 -12.76 14.96 -2.60
CA ASN A 421 -13.35 13.83 -3.34
C ASN A 421 -13.04 13.86 -4.85
N GLY A 422 -12.43 14.94 -5.33
CA GLY A 422 -12.19 15.18 -6.74
C GLY A 422 -13.49 15.37 -7.52
N LEU A 423 -13.44 15.21 -8.85
CA LEU A 423 -14.58 15.52 -9.73
C LEU A 423 -15.62 14.39 -9.84
N GLY A 424 -15.29 13.16 -9.45
CA GLY A 424 -16.20 12.01 -9.55
C GLY A 424 -16.77 11.80 -10.97
N ILE A 425 -17.83 10.99 -11.13
CA ILE A 425 -18.50 10.77 -12.42
C ILE A 425 -19.83 11.53 -12.43
N PRO A 426 -20.17 12.32 -13.47
CA PRO A 426 -19.55 12.37 -14.80
C PRO A 426 -18.42 13.40 -14.95
N GLY A 427 -17.87 13.93 -13.86
CA GLY A 427 -16.74 14.85 -13.92
C GLY A 427 -15.45 14.20 -14.43
N PHE A 428 -14.55 14.99 -15.00
CA PHE A 428 -13.22 14.53 -15.39
C PHE A 428 -12.28 15.70 -15.67
N TYR A 429 -10.98 15.42 -15.67
CA TYR A 429 -9.94 16.32 -16.16
C TYR A 429 -9.08 15.61 -17.20
N MET A 430 -8.59 16.37 -18.18
CA MET A 430 -7.64 15.90 -19.18
C MET A 430 -6.74 17.07 -19.61
N LEU A 431 -5.44 16.92 -19.35
CA LEU A 431 -4.37 17.79 -19.82
C LEU A 431 -3.65 17.09 -20.98
N TYR A 432 -3.49 17.78 -22.11
CA TYR A 432 -2.94 17.19 -23.32
C TYR A 432 -2.26 18.23 -24.21
N TYR A 433 -1.42 17.79 -25.13
CA TYR A 433 -0.77 18.65 -26.12
C TYR A 433 -0.89 18.07 -27.53
N GLY A 434 -0.54 18.89 -28.53
CA GLY A 434 -0.64 18.51 -29.94
C GLY A 434 -2.09 18.18 -30.35
N SER A 435 -2.24 17.10 -31.13
CA SER A 435 -3.56 16.63 -31.60
C SER A 435 -4.29 15.74 -30.60
N SER A 436 -3.57 14.96 -29.77
CA SER A 436 -4.18 14.00 -28.84
C SER A 436 -3.24 13.42 -27.77
N SER A 437 -2.05 13.97 -27.54
CA SER A 437 -1.08 13.39 -26.58
C SER A 437 -1.44 13.80 -25.16
N VAL A 438 -1.87 12.83 -24.34
CA VAL A 438 -2.29 13.07 -22.95
C VAL A 438 -1.07 13.19 -22.05
N ILE A 439 -1.03 14.24 -21.24
CA ILE A 439 -0.08 14.44 -20.13
C ILE A 439 -0.67 13.81 -18.87
N MET A 440 -1.92 14.16 -18.56
CA MET A 440 -2.60 13.69 -17.36
C MET A 440 -4.11 13.63 -17.60
N GLN A 441 -4.79 12.63 -17.05
CA GLN A 441 -6.25 12.55 -17.07
C GLN A 441 -6.79 11.76 -15.87
N GLY A 442 -8.02 12.04 -15.46
CA GLY A 442 -8.65 11.31 -14.36
C GLY A 442 -10.04 11.83 -13.98
N THR A 443 -10.58 11.30 -12.89
CA THR A 443 -11.91 11.68 -12.37
C THR A 443 -11.89 11.91 -10.86
N THR A 444 -11.25 11.02 -10.10
CA THR A 444 -11.17 11.09 -8.63
C THR A 444 -9.75 11.35 -8.17
N PHE A 445 -9.61 12.24 -7.20
CA PHE A 445 -8.37 12.54 -6.47
C PHE A 445 -8.76 13.04 -5.07
N GLY A 446 -7.79 13.22 -4.17
CA GLY A 446 -8.03 13.82 -2.86
C GLY A 446 -8.22 15.34 -2.97
N TYR A 447 -7.52 16.09 -2.13
CA TYR A 447 -7.57 17.57 -2.18
C TYR A 447 -6.81 18.18 -3.36
N GLN A 448 -5.87 17.45 -3.95
CA GLN A 448 -5.03 17.92 -5.05
C GLN A 448 -4.59 16.77 -5.94
N VAL A 449 -4.43 17.05 -7.23
CA VAL A 449 -3.65 16.24 -8.17
C VAL A 449 -2.77 17.16 -9.01
N SER A 450 -1.51 16.78 -9.21
CA SER A 450 -0.54 17.60 -9.93
C SER A 450 0.35 16.77 -10.84
N THR A 451 0.80 17.35 -11.95
CA THR A 451 1.79 16.78 -12.86
C THR A 451 2.80 17.86 -13.23
N GLN A 452 4.05 17.46 -13.45
CA GLN A 452 4.99 18.31 -14.16
C GLN A 452 4.85 18.07 -15.68
N PHE A 453 5.36 18.98 -16.50
CA PHE A 453 5.54 18.77 -17.94
C PHE A 453 6.62 19.72 -18.47
N GLN A 454 7.47 19.22 -19.37
CA GLN A 454 8.50 20.03 -19.99
C GLN A 454 8.01 20.58 -21.32
N VAL A 455 8.04 21.89 -21.50
CA VAL A 455 7.82 22.52 -22.81
C VAL A 455 9.16 22.81 -23.43
N GLU A 456 9.38 22.39 -24.68
CA GLU A 456 10.54 22.80 -25.46
C GLU A 456 10.14 23.73 -26.62
N TRP A 457 11.10 24.54 -27.10
CA TRP A 457 10.96 25.10 -28.44
C TRP A 457 10.89 23.92 -29.39
N VAL A 458 9.76 23.76 -30.07
CA VAL A 458 9.73 22.91 -31.26
C VAL A 458 10.68 23.59 -32.25
N GLY A 459 11.87 23.02 -32.41
CA GLY A 459 12.90 23.57 -33.27
C GLY A 459 12.44 23.56 -34.72
N ILE A 460 11.89 24.69 -35.19
CA ILE A 460 11.44 24.94 -36.57
C ILE A 460 10.31 23.98 -36.98
N GLU A 461 9.23 24.49 -37.59
CA GLU A 461 8.35 23.63 -38.39
C GLU A 461 9.22 22.92 -39.43
N GLU A 462 9.61 21.67 -39.18
CA GLU A 462 9.92 20.77 -40.26
C GLU A 462 8.60 20.64 -41.00
N THR A 463 8.44 21.46 -42.05
CA THR A 463 7.45 21.22 -43.07
C THR A 463 7.85 19.86 -43.64
N VAL A 464 7.32 18.79 -43.05
CA VAL A 464 7.29 17.49 -43.70
C VAL A 464 6.41 17.76 -44.92
N THR A 465 7.03 18.19 -46.02
CA THR A 465 6.46 18.07 -47.35
C THR A 465 6.28 16.58 -47.53
N GLU A 466 5.10 16.08 -47.16
CA GLU A 466 4.75 14.70 -47.42
C GLU A 466 4.93 14.50 -48.93
N GLU A 467 5.87 13.63 -49.29
CA GLU A 467 5.99 13.15 -50.66
C GLU A 467 4.65 12.47 -51.01
N SER A 468 3.79 13.20 -51.72
CA SER A 468 2.45 12.78 -52.12
C SER A 468 2.39 12.59 -53.64
N MET A 469 1.42 11.78 -54.09
CA MET A 469 1.16 11.53 -55.51
C MET A 469 -0.29 11.89 -55.83
N GLU A 470 -0.49 12.84 -56.74
CA GLU A 470 -1.80 13.24 -57.25
C GLU A 470 -1.99 12.79 -58.70
N ILE A 471 -3.15 12.22 -59.01
CA ILE A 471 -3.46 11.72 -60.35
C ILE A 471 -4.70 12.44 -60.87
N TYR A 472 -4.50 13.36 -61.83
CA TYR A 472 -5.59 14.15 -62.39
C TYR A 472 -5.48 14.33 -63.91
N PRO A 473 -6.58 14.10 -64.67
CA PRO A 473 -7.89 13.62 -64.21
C PRO A 473 -7.88 12.12 -63.84
N ASN A 474 -8.75 11.72 -62.91
CA ASN A 474 -9.04 10.31 -62.59
C ASN A 474 -10.54 10.19 -62.23
N PRO A 475 -11.39 9.50 -63.02
CA PRO A 475 -11.06 8.72 -64.22
C PRO A 475 -10.53 9.56 -65.40
N PHE A 476 -9.77 8.95 -66.31
CA PHE A 476 -9.27 9.60 -67.53
C PHE A 476 -9.61 8.83 -68.81
N ASN A 477 -9.68 9.56 -69.93
CA ASN A 477 -9.93 8.99 -71.25
C ASN A 477 -8.62 8.87 -72.06
N ASN A 478 -8.03 10.00 -72.45
CA ASN A 478 -6.83 10.02 -73.32
C ASN A 478 -5.52 9.96 -72.54
N PHE A 479 -5.36 10.82 -71.53
CA PHE A 479 -4.17 10.86 -70.67
C PHE A 479 -4.52 11.32 -69.26
N THR A 480 -3.67 10.99 -68.28
CA THR A 480 -3.70 11.57 -66.93
C THR A 480 -2.32 12.09 -66.55
N LYS A 481 -2.26 13.02 -65.61
CA LYS A 481 -1.02 13.56 -65.05
C LYS A 481 -0.82 13.05 -63.64
N ILE A 482 0.37 12.51 -63.38
CA ILE A 482 0.81 12.00 -62.09
C ILE A 482 1.79 13.04 -61.55
N SER A 483 1.33 13.85 -60.59
CA SER A 483 2.12 14.91 -59.97
C SER A 483 2.66 14.44 -58.64
N PHE A 484 3.93 14.72 -58.36
CA PHE A 484 4.58 14.37 -57.10
C PHE A 484 5.62 15.43 -56.71
N ASN A 485 5.87 15.55 -55.41
CA ASN A 485 6.89 16.44 -54.87
C ASN A 485 8.09 15.65 -54.34
N LEU A 486 9.29 16.18 -54.56
CA LEU A 486 10.54 15.64 -54.00
C LEU A 486 11.19 16.66 -53.06
N ALA A 487 11.51 16.24 -51.84
CA ALA A 487 12.25 17.06 -50.88
C ALA A 487 13.75 17.18 -51.25
N ASP A 488 14.30 16.15 -51.89
CA ASP A 488 15.71 16.02 -52.28
C ASP A 488 15.87 15.26 -53.61
N SER A 489 17.03 15.36 -54.26
CA SER A 489 17.24 14.75 -55.59
C SER A 489 17.30 13.22 -55.48
N LYS A 490 16.30 12.53 -56.05
CA LYS A 490 16.13 11.08 -55.96
C LYS A 490 15.87 10.44 -57.32
N LYS A 491 16.10 9.12 -57.38
CA LYS A 491 15.67 8.31 -58.52
C LYS A 491 14.19 8.02 -58.42
N VAL A 492 13.47 8.24 -59.52
CA VAL A 492 12.04 8.00 -59.62
C VAL A 492 11.75 7.01 -60.75
N SER A 493 10.94 6.00 -60.46
CA SER A 493 10.37 5.08 -61.44
C SER A 493 8.85 4.98 -61.27
N LEU A 494 8.16 4.65 -62.35
CA LEU A 494 6.71 4.52 -62.38
C LEU A 494 6.32 3.21 -63.05
N ASP A 495 5.56 2.36 -62.38
CA ASP A 495 4.97 1.16 -62.96
C ASP A 495 3.44 1.22 -62.88
N VAL A 496 2.76 0.78 -63.93
CA VAL A 496 1.30 0.68 -63.99
C VAL A 496 0.90 -0.77 -64.16
N PHE A 497 0.07 -1.27 -63.26
CA PHE A 497 -0.38 -2.66 -63.19
C PHE A 497 -1.85 -2.78 -63.56
N ASN A 498 -2.19 -3.83 -64.31
CA ASN A 498 -3.59 -4.26 -64.43
C ASN A 498 -4.05 -5.01 -63.17
N ILE A 499 -5.35 -5.33 -63.07
CA ILE A 499 -5.91 -6.00 -61.88
C ILE A 499 -5.38 -7.43 -61.62
N ILE A 500 -4.69 -8.04 -62.59
CA ILE A 500 -4.04 -9.35 -62.42
C ILE A 500 -2.54 -9.22 -62.09
N GLY A 501 -2.03 -7.99 -61.91
CA GLY A 501 -0.66 -7.71 -61.48
C GLY A 501 0.38 -7.65 -62.59
N GLU A 502 -0.02 -7.63 -63.87
CA GLU A 502 0.90 -7.46 -65.00
C GLU A 502 1.21 -5.98 -65.22
N ILE A 503 2.48 -5.66 -65.48
CA ILE A 503 2.92 -4.31 -65.83
C ILE A 503 2.49 -3.99 -67.26
N VAL A 504 1.64 -2.99 -67.43
CA VAL A 504 1.11 -2.52 -68.72
C VAL A 504 1.76 -1.23 -69.21
N TYR A 505 2.45 -0.50 -68.33
CA TYR A 505 3.25 0.68 -68.64
C TYR A 505 4.35 0.85 -67.59
N SER A 506 5.54 1.27 -68.00
CA SER A 506 6.64 1.56 -67.07
C SER A 506 7.50 2.71 -67.57
N VAL A 507 7.94 3.55 -66.64
CA VAL A 507 8.97 4.55 -66.82
C VAL A 507 10.19 4.12 -66.01
N ASN A 508 11.26 3.77 -66.72
CA ASN A 508 12.55 3.39 -66.12
C ASN A 508 13.07 4.47 -65.17
N GLU A 509 13.84 4.05 -64.16
CA GLU A 509 14.48 4.95 -63.18
C GLU A 509 15.18 6.15 -63.82
N ARG A 510 14.79 7.36 -63.40
CA ARG A 510 15.46 8.62 -63.77
C ARG A 510 15.70 9.46 -62.53
N TYR A 511 16.78 10.24 -62.53
CA TYR A 511 17.03 11.24 -61.49
C TYR A 511 16.16 12.47 -61.70
N TYR A 512 15.53 12.94 -60.62
CA TYR A 512 14.80 14.19 -60.55
C TYR A 512 15.40 15.06 -59.45
N GLU A 513 15.46 16.37 -59.68
CA GLU A 513 15.87 17.37 -58.70
C GLU A 513 14.75 17.65 -57.69
N PRO A 514 14.99 18.37 -56.57
CA PRO A 514 13.95 18.69 -55.60
C PRO A 514 12.87 19.58 -56.23
N GLY A 515 11.62 19.43 -55.79
CA GLY A 515 10.47 20.22 -56.25
C GLY A 515 9.33 19.38 -56.85
N ASN A 516 8.36 20.06 -57.46
CA ASN A 516 7.18 19.44 -58.07
C ASN A 516 7.48 18.94 -59.48
N HIS A 517 7.14 17.67 -59.72
CA HIS A 517 7.30 17.01 -61.01
C HIS A 517 5.98 16.42 -61.49
N THR A 518 5.91 16.17 -62.80
CA THR A 518 4.72 15.57 -63.41
C THR A 518 5.12 14.57 -64.48
N ILE A 519 4.58 13.36 -64.39
CA ILE A 519 4.67 12.33 -65.45
C ILE A 519 3.30 12.23 -66.11
N GLN A 520 3.25 12.30 -67.44
CA GLN A 520 2.03 12.11 -68.21
C GLN A 520 1.89 10.63 -68.61
N LEU A 521 0.79 10.00 -68.22
CA LEU A 521 0.42 8.64 -68.60
C LEU A 521 -0.57 8.67 -69.76
N GLU A 522 -0.18 8.11 -70.90
CA GLU A 522 -1.03 7.97 -72.09
C GLU A 522 -1.92 6.72 -71.99
N GLY A 523 -3.24 6.90 -72.05
CA GLY A 523 -4.24 5.84 -71.97
C GLY A 523 -4.53 5.14 -73.30
N GLY A 524 -3.93 5.59 -74.41
CA GLY A 524 -4.21 5.09 -75.76
C GLY A 524 -4.15 3.56 -75.90
N ASN A 525 -3.20 2.92 -75.22
CA ASN A 525 -3.00 1.46 -75.26
C ASN A 525 -3.62 0.71 -74.06
N LEU A 526 -4.28 1.40 -73.12
CA LEU A 526 -4.96 0.80 -71.98
C LEU A 526 -6.44 0.53 -72.32
N SER A 527 -7.00 -0.58 -71.83
CA SER A 527 -8.44 -0.87 -72.01
C SER A 527 -9.25 -0.15 -70.91
N ASN A 528 -10.57 0.00 -71.08
CA ASN A 528 -11.41 0.53 -70.00
C ASN A 528 -11.34 -0.38 -68.77
N GLY A 529 -11.07 0.19 -67.60
CA GLY A 529 -10.83 -0.60 -66.39
C GLY A 529 -10.08 0.14 -65.28
N ILE A 530 -9.79 -0.59 -64.22
CA ILE A 530 -9.03 -0.12 -63.05
C ILE A 530 -7.58 -0.57 -63.18
N TYR A 531 -6.65 0.33 -62.87
CA TYR A 531 -5.22 0.10 -62.84
C TYR A 531 -4.63 0.59 -61.52
N LEU A 532 -3.50 0.01 -61.11
CA LEU A 532 -2.72 0.48 -59.96
C LEU A 532 -1.44 1.13 -60.46
N ILE A 533 -1.14 2.32 -59.97
CA ILE A 533 0.09 3.05 -60.26
C ILE A 533 0.98 2.93 -59.05
N LYS A 534 2.21 2.45 -59.25
CA LYS A 534 3.27 2.41 -58.27
C LYS A 534 4.34 3.43 -58.66
N LEU A 535 4.55 4.43 -57.83
CA LEU A 535 5.62 5.41 -57.97
C LEU A 535 6.69 5.12 -56.91
N SER A 536 7.91 4.84 -57.34
CA SER A 536 9.04 4.60 -56.43
C SER A 536 9.91 5.85 -56.38
N LEU A 537 10.11 6.42 -55.19
CA LEU A 537 10.89 7.63 -54.89
C LEU A 537 12.07 7.22 -54.00
N GLY A 538 13.18 6.79 -54.58
CA GLY A 538 14.26 6.13 -53.82
C GLY A 538 13.75 4.86 -53.12
N ASP A 539 13.82 4.84 -51.78
CA ASP A 539 13.34 3.71 -50.95
C ASP A 539 11.83 3.77 -50.64
N ARG A 540 11.16 4.90 -50.92
CA ARG A 540 9.72 5.08 -50.66
C ARG A 540 8.90 4.63 -51.86
N ILE A 541 7.76 3.99 -51.61
CA ILE A 541 6.82 3.54 -52.64
C ILE A 541 5.45 4.14 -52.35
N LEU A 542 4.91 4.90 -53.31
CA LEU A 542 3.53 5.38 -53.31
C LEU A 542 2.70 4.54 -54.29
N THR A 543 1.48 4.19 -53.90
CA THR A 543 0.57 3.42 -54.78
C THR A 543 -0.80 4.06 -54.82
N GLU A 544 -1.32 4.30 -56.01
CA GLU A 544 -2.65 4.88 -56.21
C GLU A 544 -3.45 4.15 -57.27
N LYS A 545 -4.78 4.19 -57.12
CA LYS A 545 -5.70 3.58 -58.07
C LYS A 545 -6.09 4.60 -59.14
N VAL A 546 -6.00 4.20 -60.42
CA VAL A 546 -6.49 5.00 -61.55
C VAL A 546 -7.52 4.25 -62.37
N THR A 547 -8.52 4.98 -62.88
CA THR A 547 -9.59 4.43 -63.72
C THR A 547 -9.48 4.97 -65.14
N VAL A 548 -9.39 4.08 -66.13
CA VAL A 548 -9.46 4.43 -67.56
C VAL A 548 -10.90 4.28 -68.03
N ASN A 549 -11.46 5.33 -68.61
CA ASN A 549 -12.81 5.37 -69.16
C ASN A 549 -12.82 6.11 -70.51
N LYS A 550 -12.75 5.33 -71.60
CA LYS A 550 -12.73 5.81 -73.00
C LYS A 550 -14.10 6.05 -73.58
#